data_AF-K1SVD8-F1
#
_entry.id   AF-K1SVD8-F1
#
_cell.length_a   1.000
_cell.length_b   1.000
_cell.length_c   1.000
_cell.angle_alpha   90.00
_cell.angle_beta   90.00
_cell.angle_gamma   90.00
#
_symmetry.space_group_name_H-M   'P 1'
#
loop_
_entity.id
_entity.type
_entity.pdbx_description
1 polymer ?
#
loop_
_entity_poly.entity_id
_entity_poly.type
_entity_poly.pdbx_seq_one_letter_code
_entity_poly.pdbx_strand_id
1 'polypeptide(L)' 'ERLPEIAKNAIADACTGSNPRIPTQEEMEKLLKCCYYDTEVDF' A
#
# COMPACT_ATOMS: atom_id res chain seq x y z
N GLU A 1 5.81 -15.56 2.72
CA GLU A 1 5.37 -14.26 2.18
C GLU A 1 5.49 -13.18 3.24
N ARG A 2 5.74 -11.92 2.84
CA ARG A 2 5.82 -10.77 3.77
C ARG A 2 4.88 -9.61 3.41
N LEU A 3 4.27 -9.65 2.22
CA LEU A 3 3.51 -8.54 1.66
C LEU A 3 2.34 -8.09 2.56
N PRO A 4 1.48 -8.98 3.09
CA PRO A 4 0.35 -8.53 3.92
C PRO A 4 0.78 -7.78 5.18
N GLU A 5 1.83 -8.25 5.86
CA GLU A 5 2.34 -7.60 7.07
C GLU A 5 3.06 -6.28 6.74
N ILE A 6 3.77 -6.19 5.61
CA ILE A 6 4.38 -4.94 5.15
C ILE A 6 3.29 -3.90 4.85
N ALA A 7 2.23 -4.28 4.14
CA ALA A 7 1.11 -3.39 3.80
C ALA A 7 0.40 -2.89 5.06
N LYS A 8 0.11 -3.79 6.01
CA LYS A 8 -0.50 -3.46 7.31
C LYS A 8 0.36 -2.46 8.10
N ASN A 9 1.67 -2.69 8.17
CA ASN A 9 2.59 -1.79 8.88
C ASN A 9 2.69 -0.43 8.18
N ALA A 10 2.69 -0.40 6.84
CA ALA A 10 2.70 0.84 6.07
C ALA A 10 1.42 1.66 6.29
N ILE A 11 0.25 1.01 6.37
CA ILE A 11 -1.01 1.68 6.70
C ILE A 11 -0.99 2.25 8.12
N ALA A 12 -0.40 1.53 9.07
CA ALA A 12 -0.27 1.97 10.46
C ALA A 12 0.80 3.04 10.69
N ASP A 13 1.59 3.40 9.67
CA ASP A 13 2.58 4.46 9.77
C ASP A 13 1.90 5.83 9.92
N ALA A 14 2.37 6.63 10.86
CA ALA A 14 1.80 7.96 11.14
C ALA A 14 1.82 8.88 9.91
N CYS A 15 2.78 8.70 8.99
CA CYS A 15 2.86 9.45 7.76
C CYS A 15 1.70 9.13 6.82
N THR A 16 1.23 7.87 6.78
CA THR A 16 0.10 7.47 5.92
C THR A 16 -1.18 8.18 6.30
N GLY A 17 -1.39 8.47 7.60
CA GLY A 17 -2.55 9.25 8.07
C GLY A 17 -2.61 10.69 7.55
N SER A 18 -1.51 11.23 7.04
CA SER A 18 -1.46 12.57 6.42
C SER A 18 -1.77 12.55 4.92
N ASN A 19 -1.87 11.36 4.30
CA ASN A 19 -2.16 11.23 2.87
C ASN A 19 -3.66 11.52 2.62
N PRO A 20 -4.03 12.35 1.63
CA PRO A 20 -5.45 12.68 1.35
C PRO A 20 -6.29 11.46 0.94
N ARG A 21 -5.64 10.37 0.53
CA ARG A 21 -6.26 9.08 0.27
C ARG A 21 -5.63 8.02 1.16
N ILE A 22 -6.40 7.50 2.11
CA ILE A 22 -5.98 6.38 2.95
C ILE A 22 -6.30 5.08 2.22
N PRO A 23 -5.30 4.28 1.82
CA PRO A 23 -5.56 3.01 1.15
C PRO A 23 -6.11 1.98 2.14
N THR A 24 -6.98 1.11 1.63
CA THR A 24 -7.34 -0.15 2.29
C THR A 24 -6.17 -1.13 2.29
N GLN A 25 -6.27 -2.22 3.07
CA GLN A 25 -5.28 -3.30 3.05
C GLN A 25 -5.05 -3.84 1.62
N GLU A 26 -6.12 -4.08 0.88
CA GLU A 26 -6.04 -4.61 -0.49
C GLU A 26 -5.39 -3.62 -1.45
N GLU A 27 -5.74 -2.33 -1.37
CA GLU A 27 -5.16 -1.28 -2.21
C GLU A 27 -3.66 -1.09 -1.91
N MET A 28 -3.25 -1.12 -0.64
CA MET A 28 -1.82 -1.01 -0.28
C MET A 28 -1.03 -2.21 -0.81
N GLU A 29 -1.57 -3.43 -0.71
CA GLU A 29 -0.93 -4.61 -1.30
C GLU A 29 -0.83 -4.53 -2.82
N LYS A 30 -1.87 -4.04 -3.51
CA LYS A 30 -1.85 -3.79 -4.97
C LYS A 30 -0.80 -2.74 -5.32
N LEU A 31 -0.73 -1.63 -4.59
CA LEU A 31 0.23 -0.56 -4.82
C LEU A 31 1.67 -1.07 -4.71
N LEU A 32 1.98 -1.83 -3.65
CA LEU A 32 3.29 -2.43 -3.47
C LEU A 32 3.65 -3.42 -4.58
N LYS A 33 2.67 -4.15 -5.13
CA LYS A 33 2.86 -5.01 -6.32
C LYS A 33 3.11 -4.19 -7.57
N CYS A 34 2.37 -3.11 -7.80
CA CYS A 34 2.59 -2.20 -8.92
C CYS A 34 4.03 -1.65 -8.91
N CYS A 35 4.51 -1.21 -7.74
CA CYS A 35 5.90 -0.77 -7.58
C CYS A 35 6.93 -1.88 -7.84
N TYR A 36 6.65 -3.12 -7.41
CA TYR A 36 7.58 -4.24 -7.56
C TYR A 36 7.69 -4.75 -9.00
N TYR A 37 6.56 -4.78 -9.72
CA TYR A 37 6.47 -5.30 -11.09
C TYR A 37 6.49 -4.21 -12.17
N ASP A 38 6.62 -2.95 -11.78
CA ASP A 38 6.58 -1.78 -12.68
C ASP A 38 5.31 -1.74 -13.54
N THR A 39 4.14 -1.87 -12.88
CA THR A 39 2.83 -1.76 -13.52
C THR A 39 2.11 -0.49 -13.10
N GLU A 40 1.20 0.01 -13.94
CA GLU A 40 0.43 1.21 -13.65
C GLU A 40 -0.50 1.03 -12.42
N VAL A 41 -0.86 2.16 -11.80
CA VAL A 41 -1.82 2.24 -10.69
C VAL A 41 -3.09 2.88 -11.22
N ASP A 42 -4.18 2.11 -11.26
CA ASP A 42 -5.47 2.49 -11.88
C ASP A 42 -6.66 2.42 -10.92
N PHE A 43 -6.41 2.20 -9.63
CA PHE A 43 -7.41 2.11 -8.57
C PHE A 43 -7.43 3.36 -7.70
#